data_AF-A0A832QD72-F1
#
_entry.id   AF-A0A832QD72-F1
#
_cell.length_a   1.000
_cell.length_b   1.000
_cell.length_c   1.000
_cell.angle_alpha   90.00
_cell.angle_beta   90.00
_cell.angle_gamma   90.00
#
_symmetry.space_group_name_H-M   'P 1'
#
loop_
_entity.id
_entity.type
_entity.pdbx_description
1 polymer ?
#
loop_
_entity_poly.entity_id
_entity_poly.type
_entity_poly.pdbx_seq_one_letter_code
_entity_poly.pdbx_strand_id
1 'polypeptide(L)'
;MDIRQQIEGVKQDLLSEGLMKEKLNELEGLAAEEAIEQALQDLQEKDIATIEALEQSLVMQPKSLEEAEKNIQLIFDTAYGEQSETMRQQMLYTYLSNVLANIRNSKDLLARYQAGDPTAIAVIESNKNNPEVEELLQYMEDADRTSEDTPPTEEKDKE
;
A
#
# COMPACT_ATOMS: atom_id res chain seq x y z
N MET A 1 -6.39 -13.13 -16.23
CA MET A 1 -6.23 -13.47 -14.80
C MET A 1 -7.28 -12.67 -14.06
N ASP A 2 -7.98 -13.28 -13.10
CA ASP A 2 -9.01 -12.59 -12.32
C ASP A 2 -8.35 -11.56 -11.38
N ILE A 3 -8.89 -10.35 -11.31
CA ILE A 3 -8.34 -9.27 -10.49
C ILE A 3 -8.33 -9.63 -9.00
N ARG A 4 -9.28 -10.44 -8.54
CA ARG A 4 -9.29 -10.96 -7.17
C ARG A 4 -8.08 -11.85 -6.90
N GLN A 5 -7.68 -12.66 -7.89
CA GLN A 5 -6.46 -13.48 -7.78
C GLN A 5 -5.20 -12.61 -7.80
N GLN A 6 -5.20 -11.52 -8.58
CA GLN A 6 -4.07 -10.59 -8.61
C GLN A 6 -3.89 -9.85 -7.28
N ILE A 7 -4.99 -9.41 -6.67
CA ILE A 7 -4.99 -8.81 -5.33
C ILE A 7 -4.41 -9.79 -4.32
N GLU A 8 -4.88 -11.04 -4.30
CA GLU A 8 -4.35 -12.04 -3.36
C GLU A 8 -2.87 -12.32 -3.62
N GLY A 9 -2.45 -12.42 -4.89
CA GLY A 9 -1.04 -12.58 -5.25
C GLY A 9 -0.17 -11.45 -4.70
N VAL A 10 -0.58 -10.20 -4.88
CA VAL A 10 0.15 -9.03 -4.36
C VAL A 10 0.20 -9.00 -2.83
N LYS A 11 -0.87 -9.44 -2.15
CA LYS A 11 -0.85 -9.57 -0.68
C LYS A 11 0.18 -10.59 -0.22
N GLN A 12 0.23 -11.76 -0.86
CA GLN A 12 1.21 -12.79 -0.53
C GLN A 12 2.65 -12.32 -0.81
N ASP A 13 2.85 -11.58 -1.90
CA ASP A 13 4.14 -10.97 -2.21
C ASP A 13 4.54 -9.94 -1.13
N LEU A 14 3.64 -9.04 -0.73
CA LEU A 14 3.91 -8.07 0.35
C LEU A 14 4.30 -8.76 1.67
N LEU A 15 3.61 -9.84 2.03
CA LEU A 15 3.96 -10.64 3.21
C LEU A 15 5.34 -11.30 3.05
N SER A 16 5.66 -11.79 1.86
CA SER A 16 6.96 -12.41 1.54
C SER A 16 8.11 -11.39 1.55
N GLU A 17 7.81 -10.12 1.26
CA GLU A 17 8.74 -9.01 1.44
C GLU A 17 8.95 -8.61 2.91
N GLY A 18 8.29 -9.29 3.86
CA GLY A 18 8.44 -9.06 5.31
C GLY A 18 7.39 -8.14 5.92
N LEU A 19 6.36 -7.74 5.16
CA LEU A 19 5.28 -6.93 5.71
C LEU A 19 4.43 -7.77 6.69
N MET A 20 4.12 -7.22 7.85
CA MET A 20 3.24 -7.88 8.82
C MET A 20 1.77 -7.75 8.40
N LYS A 21 0.93 -8.70 8.84
CA LYS A 21 -0.49 -8.72 8.51
C LYS A 21 -1.23 -7.47 8.99
N GLU A 22 -0.86 -6.94 10.16
CA GLU A 22 -1.42 -5.71 10.69
C GLU A 22 -1.17 -4.53 9.75
N LYS A 23 0.07 -4.40 9.25
CA LYS A 23 0.44 -3.37 8.27
C LYS A 23 -0.24 -3.58 6.93
N LEU A 24 -0.44 -4.82 6.51
CA LEU A 24 -1.23 -5.11 5.31
C LEU A 24 -2.68 -4.61 5.45
N ASN A 25 -3.32 -4.84 6.60
CA ASN A 25 -4.69 -4.34 6.84
C ASN A 25 -4.73 -2.79 6.88
N GLU A 26 -3.70 -2.14 7.45
CA GLU A 26 -3.57 -0.68 7.41
C GLU A 26 -3.47 -0.18 5.96
N LEU A 27 -2.67 -0.84 5.12
CA LEU A 27 -2.56 -0.50 3.69
C LEU A 27 -3.87 -0.68 2.94
N GLU A 28 -4.67 -1.71 3.25
CA GLU A 28 -6.00 -1.87 2.66
C GLU A 28 -6.95 -0.73 3.06
N GLY A 29 -6.85 -0.26 4.30
CA GLY A 29 -7.57 0.92 4.77
C GLY A 29 -7.19 2.18 3.99
N LEU A 30 -5.89 2.45 3.85
CA LEU A 30 -5.39 3.58 3.07
C LEU A 30 -5.79 3.48 1.59
N ALA A 31 -5.72 2.27 1.01
CA ALA A 31 -6.18 2.03 -0.36
C ALA A 31 -7.67 2.37 -0.52
N ALA A 32 -8.49 2.06 0.49
CA ALA A 32 -9.91 2.39 0.47
C ALA A 32 -10.14 3.91 0.55
N GLU A 33 -9.38 4.62 1.38
CA GLU A 33 -9.43 6.10 1.47
C GLU A 33 -9.03 6.74 0.13
N GLU A 34 -7.90 6.35 -0.45
CA GLU A 34 -7.45 6.87 -1.75
C GLU A 34 -8.45 6.56 -2.88
N ALA A 35 -9.03 5.36 -2.86
CA ALA A 35 -10.04 4.98 -3.85
C ALA A 35 -11.31 5.85 -3.73
N ILE A 36 -11.72 6.20 -2.51
CA ILE A 36 -12.85 7.12 -2.28
C ILE A 36 -12.49 8.53 -2.78
N GLU A 37 -11.30 9.04 -2.46
CA GLU A 37 -10.84 10.34 -2.92
C GLU A 37 -10.82 10.43 -4.45
N GLN A 38 -10.29 9.40 -5.12
CA GLN A 38 -10.30 9.33 -6.59
C GLN A 38 -11.72 9.28 -7.14
N ALA A 39 -12.62 8.48 -6.55
CA ALA A 39 -14.01 8.44 -6.98
C ALA A 39 -14.72 9.79 -6.81
N LEU A 40 -14.43 10.53 -5.73
CA LEU A 40 -14.93 11.89 -5.53
C LEU A 40 -14.36 12.87 -6.54
N GLN A 41 -13.09 12.72 -6.93
CA GLN A 41 -12.47 13.52 -7.97
C GLN A 41 -13.14 13.26 -9.33
N ASP A 42 -13.34 11.99 -9.70
CA ASP A 42 -13.97 11.61 -10.97
C ASP A 42 -15.44 12.04 -11.03
N LEU A 43 -16.12 12.15 -9.89
CA LEU A 43 -17.46 12.72 -9.81
C LEU A 43 -17.51 14.21 -10.17
N GLN A 44 -16.41 14.97 -10.03
CA GLN A 44 -16.37 16.37 -10.44
C GLN A 44 -16.52 16.55 -11.95
N GLU A 45 -16.26 15.50 -12.73
CA GLU A 45 -16.45 15.50 -14.18
C GLU A 45 -17.91 15.19 -14.59
N LYS A 46 -18.77 14.80 -13.64
CA LYS A 46 -20.20 14.56 -13.90
C LYS A 46 -20.99 15.86 -13.96
N ASP A 47 -22.18 15.78 -14.53
CA ASP A 47 -23.11 16.91 -14.54
C ASP A 47 -23.65 17.21 -13.14
N ILE A 48 -24.01 18.47 -12.91
CA ILE A 48 -24.48 18.97 -11.61
C ILE A 48 -25.72 18.20 -11.12
N ALA A 49 -26.63 17.81 -12.01
CA ALA A 49 -27.85 17.12 -11.59
C ALA A 49 -27.53 15.72 -11.02
N THR A 50 -26.53 15.04 -11.58
CA THR A 50 -26.01 13.78 -11.04
C THR A 50 -25.39 13.96 -9.65
N ILE A 51 -24.61 15.02 -9.44
CA ILE A 51 -23.98 15.32 -8.14
C ILE A 51 -25.05 15.66 -7.09
N GLU A 52 -26.03 16.49 -7.42
CA GLU A 52 -27.13 16.85 -6.53
C GLU A 52 -27.96 15.62 -6.12
N ALA A 53 -28.22 14.70 -7.05
CA ALA A 53 -28.93 13.45 -6.77
C ALA A 53 -28.15 12.53 -5.82
N LEU A 54 -26.82 12.47 -5.97
CA LEU A 54 -25.94 11.75 -5.05
C LEU A 54 -26.00 12.35 -3.66
N GLU A 55 -25.83 13.68 -3.52
CA GLU A 55 -25.86 14.36 -2.21
C GLU A 55 -27.16 14.10 -1.44
N GLN A 56 -28.30 14.09 -2.13
CA GLN A 56 -29.60 13.78 -1.53
C GLN A 56 -29.74 12.32 -1.07
N SER A 57 -28.95 11.42 -1.67
CA SER A 57 -28.99 9.98 -1.39
C SER A 57 -28.02 9.56 -0.29
N LEU A 58 -27.00 10.38 -0.01
CA LEU A 58 -26.00 10.11 1.02
C LEU A 58 -26.59 10.26 2.42
N VAL A 59 -26.23 9.34 3.31
CA VAL A 59 -26.50 9.46 4.74
C VAL A 59 -25.51 10.46 5.34
N MET A 60 -25.99 11.65 5.71
CA MET A 60 -25.15 12.62 6.42
C MET A 60 -24.76 12.09 7.80
N GLN A 61 -23.45 12.09 8.09
CA GLN A 61 -22.89 11.61 9.36
C GLN A 61 -23.29 10.15 9.67
N PRO A 62 -22.80 9.17 8.90
CA PRO A 62 -23.10 7.76 9.13
C PRO A 62 -22.71 7.36 10.57
N LYS A 63 -23.63 6.68 11.26
CA LYS A 63 -23.48 6.23 12.65
C LYS A 63 -23.16 4.75 12.77
N SER A 64 -23.17 4.04 11.65
CA SER A 64 -22.84 2.63 11.55
C SER A 64 -21.91 2.37 10.37
N LEU A 65 -21.24 1.22 10.43
CA LEU A 65 -20.42 0.74 9.32
C LEU A 65 -21.26 0.52 8.05
N GLU A 66 -22.46 -0.03 8.20
CA GLU A 66 -23.38 -0.27 7.07
C GLU A 66 -23.80 1.04 6.37
N GLU A 67 -24.06 2.10 7.12
CA GLU A 67 -24.36 3.42 6.55
C GLU A 67 -23.15 4.02 5.82
N ALA A 68 -21.95 3.84 6.36
CA ALA A 68 -20.72 4.27 5.70
C ALA A 68 -20.45 3.47 4.41
N GLU A 69 -20.60 2.14 4.45
CA GLU A 69 -20.46 1.26 3.29
C GLU A 69 -21.47 1.60 2.20
N LYS A 70 -22.71 1.90 2.58
CA LYS A 70 -23.73 2.35 1.62
C LYS A 70 -23.34 3.65 0.94
N ASN A 71 -22.82 4.64 1.69
CA ASN A 71 -22.35 5.90 1.11
C ASN A 71 -21.18 5.68 0.14
N ILE A 72 -20.21 4.84 0.53
CA ILE A 72 -19.08 4.49 -0.35
C ILE A 72 -19.61 3.84 -1.62
N GLN A 73 -20.51 2.87 -1.50
CA GLN A 73 -21.09 2.20 -2.66
C GLN A 73 -21.82 3.20 -3.59
N LEU A 74 -22.61 4.12 -3.04
CA LEU A 74 -23.28 5.18 -3.82
C LEU A 74 -22.28 6.09 -4.56
N ILE A 75 -21.18 6.46 -3.92
CA ILE A 75 -20.11 7.27 -4.54
C ILE A 75 -19.54 6.53 -5.75
N PHE A 76 -19.15 5.25 -5.58
CA PHE A 76 -18.57 4.46 -6.66
C PHE A 76 -19.58 4.14 -7.78
N ASP A 77 -20.82 3.82 -7.44
CA ASP A 77 -21.88 3.57 -8.44
C ASP A 77 -22.19 4.83 -9.25
N THR A 78 -22.17 6.00 -8.62
CA THR A 78 -22.39 7.27 -9.32
C THR A 78 -21.19 7.63 -10.19
N ALA A 79 -19.96 7.38 -9.73
CA ALA A 79 -18.74 7.66 -10.47
C ALA A 79 -18.61 6.74 -11.70
N TYR A 80 -18.81 5.44 -11.52
CA TYR A 80 -18.40 4.41 -12.48
C TYR A 80 -19.54 3.52 -13.01
N GLY A 81 -20.75 3.64 -12.46
CA GLY A 81 -21.90 2.82 -12.88
C GLY A 81 -21.63 1.33 -12.75
N GLU A 82 -21.89 0.58 -13.82
CA GLU A 82 -21.69 -0.87 -13.87
C GLU A 82 -20.24 -1.31 -13.60
N GLN A 83 -19.26 -0.41 -13.76
CA GLN A 83 -17.85 -0.70 -13.50
C GLN A 83 -17.43 -0.47 -12.04
N SER A 84 -18.33 0.00 -11.18
CA SER A 84 -18.07 0.32 -9.76
C SER A 84 -17.28 -0.76 -9.02
N GLU A 85 -17.74 -2.02 -9.02
CA GLU A 85 -17.04 -3.11 -8.34
C GLU A 85 -15.65 -3.38 -8.95
N THR A 86 -15.55 -3.32 -10.28
CA THR A 86 -14.28 -3.55 -10.98
C THR A 86 -13.28 -2.45 -10.66
N MET A 87 -13.71 -1.18 -10.66
CA MET A 87 -12.86 -0.03 -10.32
C MET A 87 -12.38 -0.09 -8.88
N ARG A 88 -13.25 -0.46 -7.92
CA ARG A 88 -12.84 -0.68 -6.53
C ARG A 88 -11.73 -1.71 -6.41
N GLN A 89 -11.88 -2.86 -7.09
CA GLN A 89 -10.87 -3.91 -7.08
C GLN A 89 -9.58 -3.46 -7.78
N GLN A 90 -9.68 -2.71 -8.88
CA GLN A 90 -8.54 -2.18 -9.63
C GLN A 90 -7.75 -1.15 -8.83
N MET A 91 -8.43 -0.25 -8.12
CA MET A 91 -7.77 0.74 -7.27
C MET A 91 -7.03 0.06 -6.12
N LEU A 92 -7.67 -0.90 -5.43
CA LEU A 92 -7.01 -1.68 -4.39
C LEU A 92 -5.78 -2.42 -4.93
N TYR A 93 -5.91 -3.11 -6.06
CA TYR A 93 -4.80 -3.80 -6.70
C TYR A 93 -3.65 -2.84 -7.05
N THR A 94 -3.99 -1.69 -7.65
CA THR A 94 -3.00 -0.70 -8.10
C THR A 94 -2.24 -0.13 -6.91
N TYR A 95 -2.95 0.25 -5.85
CA TYR A 95 -2.34 0.76 -4.62
C TYR A 95 -1.36 -0.26 -4.02
N LEU A 96 -1.82 -1.48 -3.75
CA LEU A 96 -0.99 -2.52 -3.15
C LEU A 96 0.20 -2.90 -4.05
N SER A 97 0.01 -2.91 -5.37
CA SER A 97 1.08 -3.15 -6.35
C SER A 97 2.14 -2.05 -6.34
N ASN A 98 1.72 -0.79 -6.22
CA ASN A 98 2.63 0.35 -6.12
C ASN A 98 3.44 0.29 -4.84
N VAL A 99 2.81 -0.04 -3.71
CA VAL A 99 3.52 -0.25 -2.43
C VAL A 99 4.55 -1.38 -2.56
N LEU A 100 4.17 -2.51 -3.15
CA LEU A 100 5.09 -3.63 -3.38
C LEU A 100 6.28 -3.24 -4.26
N ALA A 101 6.01 -2.52 -5.35
CA ALA A 101 7.05 -2.03 -6.24
C ALA A 101 8.00 -1.07 -5.51
N ASN A 102 7.48 -0.17 -4.68
CA ASN A 102 8.28 0.76 -3.88
C ASN A 102 9.17 0.00 -2.88
N ILE A 103 8.65 -1.00 -2.18
CA ILE A 103 9.44 -1.85 -1.26
C ILE A 103 10.59 -2.53 -2.01
N ARG A 104 10.30 -3.17 -3.16
CA ARG A 104 11.31 -3.86 -3.95
C ARG A 104 12.37 -2.91 -4.51
N ASN A 105 11.95 -1.76 -5.02
CA ASN A 105 12.86 -0.73 -5.53
C ASN A 105 13.77 -0.18 -4.43
N SER A 106 13.24 0.07 -3.23
CA SER A 106 14.04 0.52 -2.08
C SER A 106 15.07 -0.53 -1.66
N LYS A 107 14.68 -1.82 -1.61
CA LYS A 107 15.60 -2.92 -1.31
C LYS A 107 16.70 -3.07 -2.37
N ASP A 108 16.35 -3.00 -3.66
CA ASP A 108 17.32 -3.07 -4.75
C ASP A 108 18.32 -1.91 -4.68
N LEU A 109 17.81 -0.68 -4.50
CA LEU A 109 18.66 0.51 -4.36
C LEU A 109 19.65 0.34 -3.21
N LEU A 110 19.20 -0.17 -2.05
CA LEU A 110 20.11 -0.41 -0.94
C LEU A 110 21.11 -1.52 -1.26
N ALA A 111 20.68 -2.68 -1.76
CA ALA A 111 21.58 -3.78 -2.06
C ALA A 111 22.71 -3.34 -3.00
N ARG A 112 22.36 -2.50 -3.98
CA ARG A 112 23.34 -1.87 -4.89
C ARG A 112 24.23 -0.87 -4.17
N TYR A 113 23.69 -0.04 -3.29
CA TYR A 113 24.48 0.86 -2.45
C TYR A 113 25.52 0.11 -1.60
N GLN A 114 25.10 -0.95 -0.89
CA GLN A 114 25.96 -1.80 -0.08
C GLN A 114 27.03 -2.53 -0.92
N ALA A 115 26.68 -2.93 -2.15
CA ALA A 115 27.61 -3.51 -3.11
C ALA A 115 28.60 -2.49 -3.73
N GLY A 116 28.47 -1.20 -3.39
CA GLY A 116 29.34 -0.14 -3.90
C GLY A 116 28.99 0.33 -5.31
N ASP A 117 27.76 0.11 -5.79
CA ASP A 117 27.29 0.60 -7.09
C ASP A 117 27.36 2.13 -7.15
N PRO A 118 28.15 2.72 -8.08
CA PRO A 118 28.35 4.17 -8.13
C PRO A 118 27.08 4.97 -8.41
N THR A 119 26.10 4.39 -9.11
CA THR A 119 24.82 5.06 -9.40
C THR A 119 23.92 5.05 -8.16
N ALA A 120 23.85 3.93 -7.44
CA ALA A 120 23.11 3.86 -6.19
C ALA A 120 23.70 4.80 -5.12
N ILE A 121 25.02 4.85 -4.99
CA ILE A 121 25.73 5.81 -4.12
C ILE A 121 25.36 7.24 -4.49
N ALA A 122 25.41 7.60 -5.77
CA ALA A 122 25.06 8.96 -6.20
C ALA A 122 23.60 9.32 -5.86
N VAL A 123 22.66 8.39 -6.04
CA VAL A 123 21.25 8.59 -5.69
C VAL A 123 21.09 8.85 -4.19
N ILE A 124 21.66 8.01 -3.33
CA ILE A 124 21.55 8.17 -1.87
C ILE A 124 22.26 9.45 -1.40
N GLU A 125 23.49 9.69 -1.84
CA GLU A 125 24.25 10.90 -1.47
C GLU A 125 23.57 12.19 -1.93
N SER A 126 22.94 12.20 -3.11
CA SER A 126 22.19 13.36 -3.61
C SER A 126 20.94 13.67 -2.80
N ASN A 127 20.42 12.69 -2.06
CA ASN A 127 19.22 12.79 -1.22
C ASN A 127 19.52 12.66 0.28
N LYS A 128 20.78 12.71 0.71
CA LYS A 128 21.16 12.45 2.11
C LYS A 128 20.60 13.41 3.14
N ASN A 129 20.13 14.58 2.71
CA ASN A 129 19.46 15.56 3.58
C ASN A 129 17.94 15.37 3.58
N ASN A 130 17.42 14.35 2.90
CA ASN A 130 16.02 13.98 2.98
C ASN A 130 15.82 13.08 4.22
N PRO A 131 15.00 13.49 5.20
CA PRO A 131 14.76 12.71 6.42
C PRO A 131 14.25 11.30 6.13
N GLU A 132 13.51 11.08 5.04
CA GLU A 132 13.03 9.74 4.65
C GLU A 132 14.17 8.80 4.24
N VAL A 133 15.23 9.36 3.64
CA VAL A 133 16.43 8.58 3.26
C VAL A 133 17.27 8.26 4.49
N GLU A 134 17.35 9.17 5.46
CA GLU A 134 18.01 8.92 6.75
C GLU A 134 17.30 7.80 7.53
N GLU A 135 15.97 7.85 7.63
CA GLU A 135 15.17 6.83 8.33
C GLU A 135 15.30 5.45 7.66
N LEU A 136 15.30 5.42 6.32
CA LEU A 136 15.52 4.19 5.54
C LEU A 136 16.90 3.58 5.84
N LEU A 137 17.96 4.39 5.85
CA LEU A 137 19.32 3.91 6.17
C LEU A 137 19.40 3.37 7.61
N GLN A 138 18.75 4.07 8.55
CA GLN A 138 18.79 3.71 9.96
C GLN A 138 18.02 2.42 10.28
N TYR A 139 16.81 2.25 9.73
CA TYR A 139 16.03 1.02 9.86
C TYR A 139 16.81 -0.22 9.39
N MET A 140 17.67 -0.04 8.39
CA MET A 140 18.38 -1.14 7.73
C MET A 140 19.73 -1.47 8.39
N GLU A 141 20.44 -0.48 8.98
CA GLU A 141 21.55 -0.77 9.92
C GLU A 141 21.07 -1.59 11.12
N ASP A 142 19.86 -1.31 11.61
CA ASP A 142 19.27 -2.06 12.71
C ASP A 142 18.80 -3.47 12.29
N ALA A 143 18.29 -3.63 11.07
CA ALA A 143 17.92 -4.94 10.52
C ALA A 143 19.13 -5.88 10.34
N ASP A 144 20.26 -5.40 9.81
CA ASP A 144 21.50 -6.19 9.66
C ASP A 144 22.05 -6.63 11.03
N ARG A 145 22.00 -5.77 12.05
CA ARG A 145 22.45 -6.10 13.42
C ARG A 145 21.64 -7.20 14.10
N THR A 146 20.33 -7.28 13.84
CA THR A 146 19.48 -8.34 14.43
C THR A 146 19.75 -9.72 13.85
N SER A 147 20.46 -9.83 12.72
CA SER A 147 20.87 -11.11 12.13
C SER A 147 22.16 -11.69 12.73
N GLU A 148 23.00 -10.86 13.37
CA GLU A 148 24.27 -11.27 13.98
C GLU A 148 24.14 -11.76 15.44
N ASP A 149 22.98 -11.58 16.08
CA ASP A 149 22.79 -11.86 17.51
C ASP A 149 22.20 -13.26 17.81
N THR A 150 22.24 -14.20 16.86
CA THR A 150 21.90 -15.61 17.16
C THR A 150 23.12 -16.28 17.80
N PRO A 151 23.08 -16.66 19.09
CA PRO A 151 24.19 -17.38 19.70
C PRO A 151 24.34 -18.75 19.02
N PRO A 152 25.59 -19.23 18.82
CA PRO A 152 25.80 -20.55 18.24
C PRO A 152 25.16 -21.61 19.16
N THR A 153 24.26 -22.41 18.60
CA THR A 153 23.68 -23.58 19.26
C THR A 153 24.82 -24.54 19.60
N GLU A 154 25.17 -24.64 20.89
CA GLU A 154 26.04 -25.70 21.39
C GLU A 154 25.37 -27.06 21.11
N GLU A 155 25.88 -27.79 20.12
CA GLU A 155 25.68 -29.22 19.99
C GLU A 155 26.19 -29.90 21.26
N LYS A 156 25.25 -30.30 22.13
CA LYS A 156 25.57 -31.27 23.17
C LYS A 156 25.52 -32.66 22.57
N ASP A 157 26.70 -33.13 22.20
CA ASP A 157 27.03 -34.56 22.23
C ASP A 157 26.52 -35.17 23.53
N LYS A 158 25.71 -36.23 23.41
CA LYS A 158 25.48 -37.19 24.48
C LYS A 158 25.61 -38.59 23.91
N GLU A 159 26.75 -39.19 24.24
CA GLU A 159 26.94 -40.63 24.42
C GLU A 159 25.87 -41.25 25.32
#